data_AF-A0A914SG13-F1
#
_entry.id   AF-A0A914SG13-F1
#
_cell.length_a   1.000
_cell.length_b   1.000
_cell.length_c   1.000
_cell.angle_alpha   90.00
_cell.angle_beta   90.00
_cell.angle_gamma   90.00
#
_symmetry.space_group_name_H-M   'P 1'
#
loop_
_entity.id
_entity.type
_entity.pdbx_description
1 polymer ?
#
loop_
_entity_poly.entity_id
_entity_poly.type
_entity_poly.pdbx_seq_one_letter_code
_entity_poly.pdbx_strand_id
1 'polypeptide(L)'
;MVDRSFAETDSLEFLFNTVISNKNCPEFFTLLSTEPRKELNCFPKWYNEYGNVPQQNEVIQTFKEAGLGSPVVVVVKENQMNPQ
;
A
#
# COMPACT_ATOMS: atom_id res chain seq x y z
N MET A 1 4.72 -7.20 14.49
CA MET A 1 5.11 -5.91 13.90
C MET A 1 6.33 -6.16 13.04
N VAL A 2 6.35 -5.70 11.80
CA VAL A 2 7.49 -5.89 10.89
C VAL A 2 8.03 -4.50 10.57
N ASP A 3 9.29 -4.28 10.90
CA ASP A 3 9.96 -3.02 10.61
C ASP A 3 10.76 -3.12 9.31
N ARG A 4 10.65 -2.07 8.50
CA ARG A 4 11.30 -1.93 7.20
C ARG A 4 11.74 -0.48 7.00
N SER A 5 12.87 -0.31 6.33
CA SER A 5 13.41 1.00 5.97
C SER A 5 13.48 1.09 4.45
N PHE A 6 13.08 2.25 3.94
CA PHE A 6 13.07 2.58 2.52
C PHE A 6 13.75 3.95 2.35
N ALA A 7 14.33 4.20 1.18
CA ALA A 7 14.78 5.54 0.84
C ALA A 7 13.57 6.43 0.53
N GLU A 8 13.64 7.72 0.84
CA GLU A 8 12.53 8.65 0.56
C GLU A 8 12.19 8.75 -0.95
N THR A 9 13.19 8.47 -1.80
CA THR A 9 13.06 8.46 -3.27
C THR A 9 12.53 7.14 -3.82
N ASP A 10 12.38 6.11 -2.98
CA ASP A 10 11.83 4.83 -3.41
C ASP A 10 10.34 4.98 -3.73
N SER A 11 9.87 4.23 -4.73
CA SER A 11 8.46 4.10 -5.03
C SER A 11 7.73 3.41 -3.87
N LEU A 12 6.51 3.88 -3.56
CA LEU A 12 5.63 3.18 -2.62
C LEU A 12 5.27 1.75 -3.08
N GLU A 13 5.50 1.42 -4.36
CA GLU A 13 5.35 0.05 -4.86
C GLU A 13 6.24 -0.95 -4.09
N PHE A 14 7.42 -0.52 -3.61
CA PHE A 14 8.27 -1.38 -2.78
C PHE A 14 7.61 -1.75 -1.45
N LEU A 15 6.84 -0.84 -0.85
CA LEU A 15 6.03 -1.13 0.33
C LEU A 15 4.97 -2.18 0.00
N PHE A 16 4.23 -1.99 -1.10
CA PHE A 16 3.22 -2.93 -1.55
C PHE A 16 3.80 -4.34 -1.78
N ASN A 17 4.89 -4.42 -2.55
CA ASN A 17 5.59 -5.68 -2.85
C ASN A 17 6.10 -6.38 -1.58
N THR A 18 6.53 -5.60 -0.58
CA THR A 18 6.94 -6.15 0.72
C THR A 18 5.76 -6.74 1.49
N VAL A 19 4.59 -6.09 1.44
CA VAL A 19 3.39 -6.57 2.12
C VAL A 19 2.82 -7.81 1.42
N ILE A 20 2.65 -7.80 0.10
CA ILE A 20 2.06 -8.93 -0.64
C ILE A 20 2.94 -10.19 -0.57
N SER A 21 4.25 -10.04 -0.40
CA SER A 21 5.17 -11.16 -0.19
C SER A 21 5.08 -11.76 1.24
N ASN A 22 4.32 -11.15 2.14
CA ASN A 22 4.11 -11.67 3.48
C ASN A 22 3.12 -12.84 3.44
N LYS A 23 3.48 -13.96 4.08
CA LYS A 23 2.65 -15.18 4.13
C LYS A 23 1.25 -14.97 4.72
N ASN A 24 1.08 -13.95 5.55
CA ASN A 24 -0.19 -13.63 6.19
C ASN A 24 -0.90 -12.44 5.52
N CYS A 25 -0.46 -12.03 4.32
CA CYS A 25 -1.12 -10.99 3.57
C CYS A 25 -2.52 -11.46 3.14
N PRO A 26 -3.59 -10.69 3.38
CA PRO A 26 -4.89 -10.98 2.79
C PRO A 26 -4.82 -10.98 1.26
N GLU A 27 -5.75 -11.69 0.62
CA GLU A 27 -5.85 -11.74 -0.84
C GLU A 27 -6.14 -10.35 -1.42
N PHE A 28 -7.08 -9.62 -0.80
CA PHE A 28 -7.44 -8.25 -1.15
C PHE A 28 -7.24 -7.34 0.06
N PHE A 29 -6.45 -6.29 -0.12
CA PHE A 29 -6.11 -5.38 0.97
C PHE A 29 -5.85 -3.96 0.47
N THR A 30 -5.97 -3.03 1.41
CA THR A 30 -5.57 -1.64 1.27
C THR A 30 -4.55 -1.30 2.35
N LEU A 31 -3.59 -0.44 2.03
CA LEU A 31 -2.62 0.05 3.00
C LEU A 31 -3.00 1.44 3.50
N LEU A 32 -2.96 1.63 4.82
CA LEU A 32 -3.27 2.89 5.49
C LEU A 32 -2.07 3.35 6.31
N SER A 33 -1.62 4.59 6.14
CA SER A 33 -0.67 5.21 7.07
C SER A 33 -1.41 5.73 8.30
N THR A 34 -0.74 5.73 9.45
CA THR A 34 -1.29 6.32 10.69
C THR A 34 -1.08 7.83 10.77
N GLU A 35 0.01 8.36 10.20
CA GLU A 35 0.35 9.79 10.22
C GLU A 35 1.14 10.21 8.96
N PRO A 36 0.61 11.09 8.09
CA PRO A 36 -0.78 11.53 8.08
C PRO A 36 -1.71 10.33 7.84
N ARG A 37 -2.89 10.32 8.48
CA ARG A 37 -3.85 9.22 8.28
C ARG A 37 -4.43 9.28 6.87
N LYS A 38 -4.01 8.36 6.00
CA LYS A 38 -4.53 8.26 4.63
C LYS A 38 -4.35 6.86 4.04
N GLU A 39 -5.10 6.62 2.97
CA GLU A 39 -4.87 5.48 2.09
C GLU A 39 -3.60 5.69 1.27
N LEU A 40 -2.76 4.65 1.24
CA LEU A 40 -1.54 4.61 0.45
C LEU A 40 -1.87 3.99 -0.90
N ASN A 41 -1.99 4.86 -1.89
CA ASN A 41 -2.17 4.49 -3.28
C ASN A 41 -0.84 3.95 -3.86
N CYS A 42 -0.49 2.72 -3.46
CA CYS A 42 0.82 2.11 -3.69
C CYS A 42 0.77 0.79 -4.47
N PHE A 43 -0.44 0.28 -4.73
CA PHE A 43 -0.61 -0.95 -5.51
C PHE A 43 -0.37 -0.71 -7.01
N PRO A 44 0.23 -1.69 -7.71
CA PRO A 44 0.48 -1.62 -9.15
C PRO A 44 -0.82 -1.79 -9.97
N LYS A 45 -0.79 -1.37 -11.24
CA LYS A 45 -1.97 -1.39 -12.12
C LYS A 45 -2.65 -2.75 -12.23
N TRP A 46 -1.87 -3.84 -12.26
CA TRP A 46 -2.41 -5.20 -12.35
C TRP A 46 -3.27 -5.55 -11.12
N TYR A 47 -3.04 -4.92 -9.97
CA TYR A 47 -3.82 -5.15 -8.75
C TYR A 47 -5.27 -4.65 -8.86
N ASN A 48 -5.56 -3.74 -9.80
CA ASN A 48 -6.93 -3.27 -10.08
C ASN A 48 -7.85 -4.40 -10.56
N GLU A 49 -7.29 -5.46 -11.15
CA GLU A 49 -8.07 -6.59 -11.64
C GLU A 49 -8.63 -7.45 -10.49
N TYR A 50 -8.10 -7.26 -9.28
CA TYR A 50 -8.31 -8.13 -8.14
C TYR A 50 -9.34 -7.59 -7.14
N GLY A 51 -10.00 -6.45 -7.36
CA GLY A 51 -11.14 -6.05 -6.52
C GLY A 51 -11.48 -4.56 -6.53
N ASN A 52 -12.39 -4.15 -5.64
CA ASN A 52 -12.89 -2.77 -5.43
C ASN A 52 -11.80 -1.81 -4.90
N VAL A 53 -10.64 -1.79 -5.51
CA VAL A 53 -9.59 -0.81 -5.22
C VAL A 53 -9.90 0.44 -6.06
N PRO A 54 -9.81 1.65 -5.49
CA PRO A 54 -10.03 2.87 -6.26
C PRO A 54 -9.12 2.88 -7.49
N GLN A 55 -9.66 3.15 -8.68
CA GLN A 55 -8.84 3.27 -9.88
C GLN A 55 -7.72 4.30 -9.63
N GLN A 56 -6.48 3.82 -9.59
CA GLN A 56 -5.34 4.68 -9.39
C GLN A 56 -4.92 5.38 -10.68
N ASN A 57 -4.35 6.58 -10.51
CA ASN A 57 -3.54 7.23 -11.53
C ASN A 57 -2.36 6.34 -11.90
N GLU A 58 -1.87 6.47 -13.13
CA GLU A 58 -0.87 5.57 -13.69
C GLU A 58 0.50 5.57 -13.01
N VAL A 59 0.76 6.53 -12.10
CA VAL A 59 2.06 6.77 -11.49
C VAL A 59 1.98 6.59 -9.98
N ILE A 60 2.69 5.58 -9.47
CA ILE A 60 2.87 5.34 -8.04
C ILE A 60 3.84 6.38 -7.48
N GLN A 61 3.45 7.04 -6.39
CA GLN A 61 4.25 8.07 -5.73
C GLN A 61 5.48 7.47 -5.04
N THR A 62 6.50 8.30 -4.83
CA THR A 62 7.59 8.02 -3.90
C THR A 62 7.16 8.23 -2.44
N PHE A 63 7.92 7.70 -1.47
CA PHE A 63 7.67 7.97 -0.04
C PHE A 63 7.68 9.47 0.28
N LYS A 64 8.58 10.23 -0.35
CA LYS A 64 8.67 11.69 -0.20
C LYS A 64 7.42 12.40 -0.68
N GLU A 65 6.95 12.09 -1.89
CA GLU A 65 5.75 12.70 -2.48
C GLU A 65 4.49 12.33 -1.69
N ALA A 66 4.49 11.14 -1.07
CA ALA A 66 3.46 10.71 -0.17
C ALA A 66 3.57 11.32 1.24
N GLY A 67 4.56 12.18 1.52
CA GLY A 67 4.74 12.79 2.84
C GLY A 67 5.14 11.81 3.94
N LEU A 68 5.75 10.66 3.57
CA LEU A 68 6.21 9.62 4.49
C LEU A 68 7.72 9.71 4.75
N GLY A 69 8.24 10.93 4.94
CA GLY A 69 9.66 11.18 5.24
C GLY A 69 10.07 10.88 6.69
N SER A 70 9.19 10.28 7.49
CA SER A 70 9.47 9.92 8.88
C SER A 70 8.89 8.54 9.21
N PRO A 71 9.38 7.86 10.26
CA PRO A 71 8.84 6.56 10.66
C PRO A 71 7.34 6.61 10.89
N VAL A 72 6.60 5.76 10.18
CA VAL A 72 5.15 5.70 10.21
C VAL A 72 4.69 4.26 10.38
N VAL A 73 3.57 4.06 11.07
CA VAL A 73 2.91 2.75 11.11
C VAL A 73 2.01 2.63 9.89
N VAL A 74 2.19 1.53 9.16
CA VAL A 74 1.30 1.15 8.05
C VAL A 74 0.43 -0.02 8.49
N VAL A 75 -0.87 0.12 8.30
CA VAL A 75 -1.87 -0.89 8.63
C VAL A 75 -2.35 -1.55 7.35
N VAL A 76 -2.35 -2.88 7.34
CA VAL A 76 -2.98 -3.69 6.30
C VAL A 76 -4.46 -3.85 6.67
N LYS A 77 -5.34 -3.33 5.82
CA LYS A 77 -6.78 -3.49 5.96
C LYS A 77 -7.25 -4.50 4.91
N GLU A 78 -7.79 -5.63 5.35
CA GLU A 78 -8.44 -6.60 4.47
C GLU A 78 -9.72 -5.99 3.88
N ASN A 79 -9.90 -6.18 2.58
CA ASN A 79 -11.08 -5.75 1.84
C ASN A 79 -12.02 -6.94 1.64
N GLN A 80 -13.32 -6.75 1.84
CA GLN A 80 -14.29 -7.81 1.61
C GLN A 80 -14.48 -8.02 0.10
N MET A 81 -14.36 -9.27 -0.35
CA MET A 81 -14.82 -9.69 -1.67
C MET A 81 -16.35 -9.66 -1.64
N ASN A 82 -16.99 -8.87 -2.50
CA ASN A 82 -18.46 -8.89 -2.59
C ASN A 82 -18.86 -10.23 -3.22
N PRO A 83 -19.72 -11.05 -2.60
CA PRO A 83 -20.29 -12.20 -3.29
C PRO A 83 -21.10 -11.68 -4.47
N GLN A 84 -20.71 -12.04 -5.70
CA GLN A 84 -21.52 -11.81 -6.90
C GLN A 84 -22.82 -12.61 -6.82
#